data_AF-A0A2E2D8D7-F1
#
_entry.id   AF-A0A2E2D8D7-F1
#
_cell.length_a   1.000
_cell.length_b   1.000
_cell.length_c   1.000
_cell.angle_alpha   90.00
_cell.angle_beta   90.00
_cell.angle_gamma   90.00
#
_symmetry.space_group_name_H-M   'P 1'
#
loop_
_entity.id
_entity.type
_entity.pdbx_description
1 polymer ?
#
loop_
_entity_poly.entity_id
_entity_poly.type
_entity_poly.pdbx_seq_one_letter_code
_entity_poly.pdbx_strand_id
1 'polypeptide(L)'
;MAENQRDTNHQLDDPGKRETFRHLFKRFGVVLVGSIIGQSMILSRPARAAEALRPPGALPDLDFDSSCIRCGLCVEDCPYDILKLASWADPAPQGTPYFVAREEPCRMCTDIPCAKACPTGALDRHMTDIKKADMGVAVLVDHETCLNYKGLTCSICWRVCPIRDEAITIEPIQTEAGKLMIPTVHSDICTGCGTCEKHCVLSEAAIRVLPRELGLGLSGRNAVGRS
;
A
#
# COMPACT_ATOMS: atom_id res chain seq x y z
N MET A 1 -54.83 -48.07 49.19
CA MET A 1 -55.58 -47.94 47.93
C MET A 1 -55.17 -46.61 47.32
N ALA A 2 -54.71 -46.67 46.07
CA ALA A 2 -54.01 -45.60 45.39
C ALA A 2 -54.99 -44.55 44.84
N GLU A 3 -54.63 -43.27 44.95
CA GLU A 3 -55.10 -42.21 44.05
C GLU A 3 -54.03 -41.10 44.06
N ASN A 4 -52.92 -41.28 43.36
CA ASN A 4 -52.69 -41.04 41.93
C ASN A 4 -52.85 -39.56 41.51
N GLN A 5 -51.75 -38.84 41.74
CA GLN A 5 -51.11 -37.91 40.79
C GLN A 5 -52.01 -37.36 39.68
N ARG A 6 -52.44 -36.12 39.86
CA ARG A 6 -52.36 -35.07 38.85
C ARG A 6 -52.09 -33.78 39.60
N ASP A 7 -51.03 -33.09 39.19
CA ASP A 7 -50.70 -31.68 39.48
C ASP A 7 -49.21 -31.48 39.82
N THR A 8 -48.33 -31.98 38.96
CA THR A 8 -46.93 -31.52 38.90
C THR A 8 -46.63 -30.97 37.51
N ASN A 9 -47.40 -29.98 37.06
CA ASN A 9 -46.96 -29.18 35.90
C ASN A 9 -47.67 -27.83 35.76
N HIS A 10 -47.68 -26.99 36.80
CA HIS A 10 -48.08 -25.60 36.60
C HIS A 10 -47.36 -24.64 37.55
N GLN A 11 -46.04 -24.57 37.46
CA GLN A 11 -45.30 -23.53 38.18
C GLN A 11 -44.02 -23.11 37.48
N LEU A 12 -44.12 -22.71 36.21
CA LEU A 12 -43.04 -22.02 35.49
C LEU A 12 -43.62 -21.00 34.49
N ASP A 13 -44.46 -20.08 34.93
CA ASP A 13 -44.80 -18.91 34.09
C ASP A 13 -44.95 -17.63 34.92
N ASP A 14 -43.83 -17.14 35.45
CA ASP A 14 -43.74 -15.81 36.04
C ASP A 14 -43.37 -14.80 34.93
N PRO A 15 -44.30 -13.90 34.51
CA PRO A 15 -44.09 -12.98 33.40
C PRO A 15 -42.93 -12.00 33.65
N GLY A 16 -42.62 -11.67 34.91
CA GLY A 16 -41.49 -10.79 35.26
C GLY A 16 -40.12 -11.42 34.99
N LYS A 17 -40.00 -12.74 35.16
CA LYS A 17 -38.77 -13.49 34.84
C LYS A 17 -38.54 -13.59 33.33
N ARG A 18 -39.62 -13.74 32.55
CA ARG A 18 -39.57 -13.75 31.07
C ARG A 18 -39.15 -12.40 30.49
N GLU A 19 -39.68 -11.30 31.02
CA GLU A 19 -39.30 -9.95 30.60
C GLU A 19 -37.82 -9.67 30.92
N THR A 20 -37.40 -10.01 32.14
CA THR A 20 -36.00 -9.84 32.59
C THR A 20 -35.04 -10.68 31.74
N PHE A 21 -35.38 -11.95 31.47
CA PHE A 21 -34.59 -12.83 30.60
C PHE A 21 -34.53 -12.29 29.17
N ARG A 22 -35.65 -11.77 28.63
CA ARG A 22 -35.71 -11.16 27.29
C ARG A 22 -34.83 -9.90 27.19
N HIS A 23 -34.83 -9.05 28.21
CA HIS A 23 -33.95 -7.88 28.26
C HIS A 23 -32.48 -8.26 28.40
N LEU A 24 -32.18 -9.27 29.21
CA LEU A 24 -30.84 -9.80 29.39
C LEU A 24 -30.31 -10.37 28.07
N PHE A 25 -31.09 -11.22 27.40
CA PHE A 25 -30.74 -11.84 26.12
C PHE A 25 -30.56 -10.80 25.01
N LYS A 26 -31.42 -9.77 24.95
CA LYS A 26 -31.27 -8.64 24.02
C LYS A 26 -29.98 -7.85 24.27
N ARG A 27 -29.67 -7.54 25.54
CA ARG A 27 -28.44 -6.80 25.90
C ARG A 27 -27.19 -7.60 25.59
N PHE A 28 -27.15 -8.88 25.97
CA PHE A 28 -26.04 -9.76 25.63
C PHE A 28 -25.90 -9.96 24.12
N GLY A 29 -27.00 -10.12 23.39
CA GLY A 29 -26.99 -10.22 21.93
C GLY A 29 -26.41 -8.97 21.26
N VAL A 30 -26.80 -7.77 21.71
CA VAL A 30 -26.25 -6.51 21.19
C VAL A 30 -24.77 -6.36 21.51
N VAL A 31 -24.32 -6.74 22.72
CA VAL A 31 -22.90 -6.70 23.09
C VAL A 31 -22.08 -7.71 22.28
N LEU A 32 -22.58 -8.93 22.08
CA LEU A 32 -21.90 -9.96 21.28
C LEU A 32 -21.78 -9.54 19.81
N VAL A 33 -22.88 -9.11 19.20
CA VAL A 33 -22.88 -8.65 17.80
C VAL A 33 -22.01 -7.39 17.65
N GLY A 34 -22.12 -6.43 18.57
CA GLY A 34 -21.26 -5.23 18.57
C GLY A 34 -19.77 -5.56 18.74
N SER A 35 -19.44 -6.54 19.58
CA SER A 35 -18.05 -6.99 19.78
C SER A 35 -17.51 -7.75 18.57
N ILE A 36 -18.33 -8.61 17.93
CA ILE A 36 -17.94 -9.33 16.71
C ILE A 36 -17.73 -8.35 15.56
N ILE A 37 -18.63 -7.37 15.36
CA ILE A 37 -18.48 -6.35 14.33
C ILE A 37 -17.26 -5.47 14.63
N GLY A 38 -17.09 -5.02 15.87
CA GLY A 38 -15.95 -4.20 16.28
C GLY A 38 -14.61 -4.93 16.10
N GLN A 39 -14.53 -6.20 16.50
CA GLN A 39 -13.34 -7.02 16.35
C GLN A 39 -13.07 -7.37 14.88
N SER A 40 -14.12 -7.64 14.10
CA SER A 40 -14.02 -7.82 12.64
C SER A 40 -13.48 -6.57 11.96
N MET A 41 -13.93 -5.37 12.34
CA MET A 41 -13.41 -4.11 11.80
C MET A 41 -11.94 -3.86 12.17
N ILE A 42 -11.51 -4.22 13.38
CA ILE A 42 -10.12 -4.11 13.81
C ILE A 42 -9.22 -5.10 13.05
N LEU A 43 -9.68 -6.34 12.88
CA LEU A 43 -8.96 -7.40 12.15
C LEU A 43 -9.00 -7.21 10.63
N SER A 44 -10.00 -6.50 10.11
CA SER A 44 -10.13 -6.15 8.69
C SER A 44 -9.34 -4.90 8.31
N ARG A 45 -8.53 -4.33 9.23
CA ARG A 45 -7.52 -3.34 8.83
C ARG A 45 -6.67 -3.99 7.73
N PRO A 46 -6.70 -3.47 6.50
CA PRO A 46 -5.99 -4.11 5.43
C PRO A 46 -4.50 -4.06 5.78
N ALA A 47 -3.85 -5.23 5.78
CA ALA A 47 -2.39 -5.33 5.73
C ALA A 47 -1.79 -4.56 4.52
N ARG A 48 -2.66 -4.06 3.62
CA ARG A 48 -2.32 -3.23 2.46
C ARG A 48 -1.79 -1.84 2.80
N ALA A 49 -1.91 -1.38 4.06
CA ALA A 49 -1.34 -0.11 4.54
C ALA A 49 0.12 0.09 4.11
N ALA A 50 0.87 -1.01 3.92
CA ALA A 50 2.27 -1.03 3.51
C ALA A 50 2.53 -1.06 1.99
N GLU A 51 1.50 -0.99 1.12
CA GLU A 51 1.67 -1.13 -0.34
C GLU A 51 1.54 0.19 -1.12
N ALA A 52 1.14 1.28 -0.48
CA ALA A 52 0.84 2.54 -1.17
C ALA A 52 2.10 3.42 -1.33
N LEU A 53 2.27 3.99 -2.53
CA LEU A 53 3.37 4.92 -2.81
C LEU A 53 3.04 6.31 -2.28
N ARG A 54 3.94 6.85 -1.45
CA ARG A 54 3.80 8.17 -0.82
C ARG A 54 4.27 9.29 -1.75
N PRO A 55 3.80 10.54 -1.58
CA PRO A 55 4.29 11.69 -2.33
C PRO A 55 5.80 11.93 -2.14
N PRO A 56 6.46 12.68 -3.05
CA PRO A 56 7.86 13.03 -2.88
C PRO A 56 8.10 13.82 -1.59
N GLY A 57 9.22 13.51 -0.93
CA GLY A 57 9.60 14.13 0.34
C GLY A 57 8.92 13.52 1.56
N ALA A 58 8.13 12.45 1.43
CA ALA A 58 7.58 11.76 2.59
C ALA A 58 8.66 11.29 3.55
N LEU A 59 8.43 11.51 4.84
CA LEU A 59 9.21 10.89 5.91
C LEU A 59 9.02 9.36 5.88
N PRO A 60 9.89 8.59 6.57
CA PRO A 60 9.66 7.16 6.79
C PRO A 60 8.28 6.91 7.41
N ASP A 61 7.64 5.77 7.09
CA ASP A 61 6.20 5.56 7.31
C ASP A 61 5.71 5.87 8.74
N LEU A 62 6.45 5.49 9.78
CA LEU A 62 6.08 5.79 11.17
C LEU A 62 6.10 7.29 11.50
N ASP A 63 7.11 8.01 11.01
CA ASP A 63 7.26 9.45 11.21
C ASP A 63 6.27 10.23 10.34
N PHE A 64 6.00 9.72 9.13
CA PHE A 64 4.99 10.27 8.24
C PHE A 64 3.59 10.18 8.86
N ASP A 65 3.18 8.99 9.31
CA ASP A 65 1.83 8.76 9.84
C ASP A 65 1.56 9.55 11.12
N SER A 66 2.59 9.78 11.94
CA SER A 66 2.48 10.60 13.15
C SER A 66 2.49 12.11 12.87
N SER A 67 3.14 12.55 11.79
CA SER A 67 3.24 13.96 11.41
C SER A 67 2.11 14.42 10.47
N CYS A 68 1.49 13.50 9.72
CA CYS A 68 0.46 13.82 8.74
C CYS A 68 -0.89 14.10 9.40
N ILE A 69 -1.30 15.38 9.40
CA ILE A 69 -2.62 15.80 9.91
C ILE A 69 -3.76 15.61 8.90
N ARG A 70 -3.52 14.94 7.77
CA ARG A 70 -4.54 14.61 6.76
C ARG A 70 -5.29 15.82 6.20
N CYS A 71 -4.59 16.94 6.04
CA CYS A 71 -5.19 18.21 5.61
C CYS A 71 -5.52 18.28 4.10
N GLY A 72 -4.93 17.42 3.27
CA GLY A 72 -5.18 17.42 1.82
C GLY A 72 -4.42 18.47 1.00
N LEU A 73 -3.70 19.42 1.61
CA LEU A 73 -2.99 20.49 0.88
C LEU A 73 -2.01 19.98 -0.18
N CYS A 74 -1.30 18.88 0.10
CA CYS A 74 -0.41 18.26 -0.89
C CYS A 74 -1.15 17.70 -2.12
N VAL A 75 -2.41 17.25 -1.95
CA VAL A 75 -3.27 16.77 -3.04
C VAL A 75 -3.75 17.94 -3.88
N GLU A 76 -4.20 19.03 -3.23
CA GLU A 76 -4.64 20.26 -3.90
C GLU A 76 -3.50 20.91 -4.70
N ASP A 77 -2.29 20.96 -4.15
CA ASP A 77 -1.11 21.56 -4.79
C ASP A 77 -0.42 20.63 -5.80
N CYS A 78 -0.96 19.43 -6.05
CA CYS A 78 -0.46 18.56 -7.11
C CYS A 78 -0.99 19.05 -8.48
N PRO A 79 -0.15 19.63 -9.37
CA PRO A 79 -0.64 20.27 -10.60
C PRO A 79 -1.16 19.29 -11.67
N TYR A 80 -1.09 17.99 -11.39
CA TYR A 80 -1.46 16.91 -12.30
C TYR A 80 -2.52 15.97 -11.70
N ASP A 81 -3.09 16.31 -10.54
CA ASP A 81 -4.14 15.51 -9.87
C ASP A 81 -3.76 14.04 -9.63
N ILE A 82 -2.47 13.80 -9.36
CA ILE A 82 -1.90 12.45 -9.20
C ILE A 82 -2.18 11.90 -7.80
N LEU A 83 -2.07 12.77 -6.80
CA LEU A 83 -2.21 12.39 -5.40
C LEU A 83 -3.69 12.28 -5.04
N LYS A 84 -4.02 11.29 -4.22
CA LYS A 84 -5.37 11.09 -3.68
C LYS A 84 -5.29 10.88 -2.18
N LEU A 85 -6.32 11.29 -1.44
CA LEU A 85 -6.46 10.91 -0.04
C LEU A 85 -7.09 9.53 0.05
N ALA A 86 -6.43 8.62 0.77
CA ALA A 86 -6.90 7.25 0.90
C ALA A 86 -8.27 7.17 1.59
N SER A 87 -9.19 6.46 0.96
CA SER A 87 -10.44 6.02 1.58
C SER A 87 -10.20 4.78 2.46
N TRP A 88 -11.26 4.24 3.05
CA TRP A 88 -11.20 3.01 3.84
C TRP A 88 -10.92 1.75 3.00
N ALA A 89 -11.14 1.82 1.69
CA ALA A 89 -10.95 0.70 0.76
C ALA A 89 -9.58 0.73 0.05
N ASP A 90 -8.84 1.82 0.21
CA ASP A 90 -7.56 2.05 -0.45
C ASP A 90 -6.40 1.35 0.27
N PRO A 91 -5.26 1.15 -0.43
CA PRO A 91 -4.10 0.53 0.18
C PRO A 91 -3.40 1.44 1.19
N ALA A 92 -3.57 2.75 1.15
CA ALA A 92 -2.92 3.64 2.13
C ALA A 92 -3.74 3.81 3.43
N PRO A 93 -3.11 4.16 4.57
CA PRO A 93 -3.82 4.56 5.78
C PRO A 93 -4.85 5.67 5.50
N GLN A 94 -6.06 5.52 6.03
CA GLN A 94 -7.18 6.42 5.73
C GLN A 94 -6.81 7.91 5.92
N GLY A 95 -7.14 8.72 4.90
CA GLY A 95 -6.93 10.15 4.85
C GLY A 95 -5.47 10.57 4.63
N THR A 96 -4.56 9.62 4.40
CA THR A 96 -3.19 9.95 4.01
C THR A 96 -3.05 10.03 2.49
N PRO A 97 -2.17 10.90 1.97
CA PRO A 97 -1.93 11.03 0.55
C PRO A 97 -1.12 9.85 0.00
N TYR A 98 -1.48 9.38 -1.19
CA TYR A 98 -0.78 8.35 -1.94
C TYR A 98 -1.03 8.52 -3.44
N PHE A 99 -0.30 7.78 -4.27
CA PHE A 99 -0.59 7.62 -5.70
C PHE A 99 -0.43 6.17 -6.15
N VAL A 100 -1.00 5.85 -7.30
CA VAL A 100 -0.90 4.53 -7.93
C VAL A 100 -0.11 4.68 -9.22
N ALA A 101 1.14 4.21 -9.22
CA ALA A 101 2.07 4.37 -10.34
C ALA A 101 1.51 3.88 -11.68
N ARG A 102 0.74 2.78 -11.67
CA ARG A 102 0.10 2.24 -12.88
C ARG A 102 -1.03 3.14 -13.43
N GLU A 103 -1.72 3.88 -12.57
CA GLU A 103 -2.77 4.83 -12.97
C GLU A 103 -2.18 6.13 -13.47
N GLU A 104 -1.45 6.84 -12.62
CA GLU A 104 -0.72 8.05 -13.00
C GLU A 104 0.52 8.19 -12.09
N PRO A 105 1.73 8.24 -12.67
CA PRO A 105 2.97 8.32 -11.91
C PRO A 105 3.32 9.77 -11.52
N CYS A 106 4.15 9.94 -10.49
CA CYS A 106 4.72 11.24 -10.14
C CYS A 106 5.48 11.84 -11.34
N ARG A 107 5.16 13.08 -11.69
CA ARG A 107 5.74 13.80 -12.83
C ARG A 107 7.05 14.53 -12.54
N MET A 108 7.59 14.33 -11.34
CA MET A 108 8.87 14.88 -10.89
C MET A 108 8.97 16.41 -11.08
N CYS A 109 7.98 17.16 -10.58
CA CYS A 109 7.97 18.63 -10.63
C CYS A 109 9.26 19.20 -10.01
N THR A 110 9.91 20.15 -10.68
CA THR A 110 11.19 20.73 -10.22
C THR A 110 11.04 21.57 -8.97
N ASP A 111 9.86 22.15 -8.75
CA ASP A 111 9.52 22.98 -7.61
C ASP A 111 8.78 22.23 -6.49
N ILE A 112 8.45 20.94 -6.69
CA ILE A 112 7.87 20.03 -5.68
C ILE A 112 6.75 20.69 -4.84
N PRO A 113 5.68 21.22 -5.47
CA PRO A 113 4.66 22.01 -4.79
C PRO A 113 3.95 21.21 -3.68
N CYS A 114 3.65 19.93 -3.95
CA CYS A 114 3.04 19.04 -2.96
C CYS A 114 3.82 18.91 -1.64
N ALA A 115 5.17 18.88 -1.66
CA ALA A 115 5.98 18.82 -0.45
C ALA A 115 6.03 20.19 0.26
N LYS A 116 6.17 21.28 -0.51
CA LYS A 116 6.17 22.65 0.03
C LYS A 116 4.85 23.03 0.69
N ALA A 117 3.74 22.50 0.20
CA ALA A 117 2.41 22.70 0.76
C ALA A 117 2.24 22.12 2.17
N CYS A 118 3.09 21.16 2.57
CA CYS A 118 2.93 20.43 3.81
C CYS A 118 3.21 21.31 5.05
N PRO A 119 2.20 21.61 5.89
CA PRO A 119 2.39 22.53 7.01
C PRO A 119 3.09 21.87 8.20
N THR A 120 3.00 20.54 8.33
CA THR A 120 3.53 19.79 9.48
C THR A 120 4.93 19.25 9.27
N GLY A 121 5.41 19.18 8.02
CA GLY A 121 6.68 18.52 7.70
C GLY A 121 6.58 17.01 7.53
N ALA A 122 5.37 16.44 7.43
CA ALA A 122 5.20 15.03 7.01
C ALA A 122 5.79 14.77 5.61
N LEU A 123 5.76 15.80 4.75
CA LEU A 123 6.60 15.90 3.57
C LEU A 123 7.69 16.94 3.84
N ASP A 124 8.93 16.65 3.43
CA ASP A 124 10.07 17.56 3.55
C ASP A 124 9.87 18.79 2.64
N ARG A 125 9.38 19.86 3.26
CA ARG A 125 9.17 21.17 2.61
C ARG A 125 10.47 21.82 2.12
N HIS A 126 11.62 21.37 2.61
CA HIS A 126 12.94 21.90 2.26
C HIS A 126 13.61 21.10 1.16
N MET A 127 12.96 20.04 0.65
CA MET A 127 13.45 19.30 -0.50
C MET A 127 13.59 20.23 -1.71
N THR A 128 14.81 20.30 -2.23
CA THR A 128 15.17 21.15 -3.37
C THR A 128 15.43 20.36 -4.64
N ASP A 129 15.67 19.06 -4.52
CA ASP A 129 15.98 18.18 -5.64
C ASP A 129 15.06 16.95 -5.62
N ILE A 130 14.14 16.92 -6.58
CA ILE A 130 13.15 15.84 -6.75
C ILE A 130 13.81 14.50 -7.08
N LYS A 131 15.07 14.49 -7.56
CA LYS A 131 15.82 13.25 -7.81
C LYS A 131 16.27 12.55 -6.53
N LYS A 132 16.18 13.22 -5.38
CA LYS A 132 16.46 12.64 -4.06
C LYS A 132 15.21 12.16 -3.33
N ALA A 133 14.04 12.28 -3.95
CA ALA A 133 12.81 11.80 -3.36
C ALA A 133 12.81 10.28 -3.23
N ASP A 134 12.29 9.81 -2.10
CA ASP A 134 12.06 8.40 -1.85
C ASP A 134 10.55 8.12 -1.80
N MET A 135 9.99 7.76 -2.96
CA MET A 135 8.57 7.37 -3.07
C MET A 135 8.40 5.84 -3.11
N GLY A 136 9.50 5.10 -3.23
CA GLY A 136 9.53 3.67 -3.50
C GLY A 136 10.70 3.28 -4.41
N VAL A 137 10.64 2.09 -4.99
CA VAL A 137 11.66 1.57 -5.92
C VAL A 137 11.01 0.75 -7.02
N ALA A 138 11.49 0.89 -8.26
CA ALA A 138 11.07 0.04 -9.35
C ALA A 138 11.74 -1.33 -9.24
N VAL A 139 10.96 -2.40 -9.37
CA VAL A 139 11.42 -3.79 -9.33
C VAL A 139 10.88 -4.50 -10.55
N LEU A 140 11.75 -5.23 -11.24
CA LEU A 140 11.31 -6.16 -12.27
C LEU A 140 10.73 -7.40 -11.58
N VAL A 141 9.41 -7.46 -11.48
CA VAL A 141 8.70 -8.50 -10.72
C VAL A 141 8.47 -9.78 -11.52
N ASP A 142 8.53 -9.70 -12.85
CA ASP A 142 8.24 -10.84 -13.72
C ASP A 142 9.22 -10.90 -14.91
N HIS A 143 10.16 -11.84 -14.81
CA HIS A 143 11.14 -12.10 -15.87
C HIS A 143 10.55 -12.94 -17.01
N GLU A 144 9.48 -13.70 -16.80
CA GLU A 144 8.92 -14.58 -17.82
C GLU A 144 8.07 -13.82 -18.84
N THR A 145 7.41 -12.74 -18.41
CA THR A 145 6.58 -11.91 -19.29
C THR A 145 7.31 -10.71 -19.88
N CYS A 146 8.37 -10.22 -19.23
CA CYS A 146 9.16 -9.09 -19.72
C CYS A 146 9.68 -9.35 -21.14
N LEU A 147 9.38 -8.41 -22.07
CA LEU A 147 9.71 -8.58 -23.49
C LEU A 147 11.22 -8.75 -23.75
N ASN A 148 12.08 -8.11 -22.95
CA ASN A 148 13.54 -8.26 -23.07
C ASN A 148 14.02 -9.66 -22.65
N TYR A 149 13.41 -10.25 -21.63
CA TYR A 149 13.70 -11.62 -21.24
C TYR A 149 13.18 -12.64 -22.27
N LYS A 150 12.17 -12.25 -23.06
CA LYS A 150 11.71 -13.00 -24.25
C LYS A 150 12.56 -12.80 -25.49
N GLY A 151 13.67 -12.06 -25.42
CA GLY A 151 14.56 -11.80 -26.55
C GLY A 151 14.07 -10.72 -27.52
N LEU A 152 13.00 -9.99 -27.20
CA LEU A 152 12.54 -8.83 -27.97
C LEU A 152 13.24 -7.57 -27.48
N THR A 153 13.47 -6.60 -28.36
CA THR A 153 14.07 -5.32 -27.98
C THR A 153 13.01 -4.34 -27.48
N CYS A 154 12.83 -4.25 -26.16
CA CYS A 154 11.96 -3.27 -25.52
C CYS A 154 12.78 -2.32 -24.65
N SER A 155 12.64 -1.01 -24.82
CA SER A 155 13.39 -0.04 -23.99
C SER A 155 12.47 1.00 -23.36
N ILE A 156 11.17 0.72 -23.25
CA ILE A 156 10.20 1.73 -22.83
C ILE A 156 10.45 2.20 -21.39
N CYS A 157 10.72 1.28 -20.44
CA CYS A 157 10.99 1.64 -19.05
C CYS A 157 12.23 2.54 -18.90
N TRP A 158 13.28 2.27 -19.68
CA TRP A 158 14.47 3.12 -19.74
C TRP A 158 14.19 4.48 -20.40
N ARG A 159 13.52 4.49 -21.57
CA ARG A 159 13.25 5.73 -22.33
C ARG A 159 12.38 6.73 -21.58
N VAL A 160 11.41 6.25 -20.81
CA VAL A 160 10.47 7.09 -20.05
C VAL A 160 10.98 7.44 -18.66
N CYS A 161 12.09 6.84 -18.21
CA CYS A 161 12.68 7.16 -16.92
C CYS A 161 13.22 8.60 -16.92
N PRO A 162 12.76 9.49 -16.02
CA PRO A 162 13.28 10.86 -15.94
C PRO A 162 14.76 10.92 -15.51
N ILE A 163 15.27 9.84 -14.91
CA ILE A 163 16.66 9.66 -14.48
C ILE A 163 17.28 8.46 -15.22
N ARG A 164 16.99 8.32 -16.52
CA ARG A 164 17.58 7.29 -17.39
C ARG A 164 19.11 7.31 -17.35
N ASP A 165 19.73 6.16 -17.60
CA ASP A 165 21.17 5.93 -17.55
C ASP A 165 21.78 5.96 -16.13
N GLU A 166 21.03 6.44 -15.14
CA GLU A 166 21.41 6.40 -13.72
C GLU A 166 20.46 5.46 -12.94
N ALA A 167 19.16 5.75 -12.89
CA ALA A 167 18.19 4.94 -12.15
C ALA A 167 17.79 3.64 -12.86
N ILE A 168 17.81 3.64 -14.19
CA ILE A 168 17.55 2.46 -15.02
C ILE A 168 18.59 2.45 -16.14
N THR A 169 19.27 1.32 -16.33
CA THR A 169 20.18 1.03 -17.45
C THR A 169 19.64 -0.13 -18.26
N ILE A 170 20.16 -0.31 -19.48
CA ILE A 170 19.93 -1.52 -20.30
C ILE A 170 21.23 -2.31 -20.35
N GLU A 171 21.27 -3.45 -19.68
CA GLU A 171 22.45 -4.25 -19.49
C GLU A 171 22.43 -5.53 -20.33
N PRO A 172 23.56 -5.88 -20.96
CA PRO A 172 23.66 -7.10 -21.73
C PRO A 172 23.83 -8.33 -20.82
N ILE A 173 22.96 -9.33 -20.97
CA ILE A 173 23.12 -10.64 -20.32
C ILE A 173 23.35 -11.70 -21.40
N GLN A 174 24.40 -12.50 -21.24
CA GLN A 174 24.67 -13.64 -22.11
C GLN A 174 23.89 -14.85 -21.62
N THR A 175 23.16 -15.50 -22.53
CA THR A 175 22.43 -16.74 -22.28
C THR A 175 22.81 -17.77 -23.34
N GLU A 176 22.43 -19.04 -23.14
CA GLU A 176 22.63 -20.09 -24.14
C GLU A 176 21.93 -19.79 -25.48
N ALA A 177 20.81 -19.05 -25.44
CA ALA A 177 20.04 -18.64 -26.60
C ALA A 177 20.58 -17.36 -27.28
N GLY A 178 21.66 -16.76 -26.74
CA GLY A 178 22.26 -15.52 -27.23
C GLY A 178 22.21 -14.38 -26.22
N LYS A 179 22.43 -13.16 -26.72
CA LYS A 179 22.54 -11.95 -25.89
C LYS A 179 21.17 -11.29 -25.69
N LEU A 180 20.77 -11.12 -24.43
CA LEU A 180 19.58 -10.37 -24.03
C LEU A 180 19.97 -8.97 -23.57
N MET A 181 19.08 -7.99 -23.74
CA MET A 181 19.27 -6.61 -23.30
C MET A 181 18.27 -6.31 -22.17
N ILE A 182 18.68 -6.54 -20.92
CA ILE A 182 17.79 -6.52 -19.77
C ILE A 182 17.76 -5.13 -19.11
N PRO A 183 16.58 -4.59 -18.77
CA PRO A 183 16.52 -3.37 -17.99
C PRO A 183 16.92 -3.66 -16.54
N THR A 184 17.97 -2.99 -16.06
CA THR A 184 18.46 -3.07 -14.69
C THR A 184 18.08 -1.80 -13.94
N VAL A 185 17.42 -1.93 -12.79
CA VAL A 185 17.08 -0.80 -11.91
C VAL A 185 18.15 -0.65 -10.84
N HIS A 186 18.70 0.55 -10.71
CA HIS A 186 19.66 0.91 -9.65
C HIS A 186 18.89 1.53 -8.48
N SER A 187 18.72 0.75 -7.41
CA SER A 187 17.81 1.07 -6.32
C SER A 187 18.25 2.27 -5.48
N ASP A 188 19.55 2.55 -5.41
CA ASP A 188 20.15 3.71 -4.76
C ASP A 188 19.80 5.03 -5.44
N ILE A 189 19.51 4.99 -6.74
CA ILE A 189 19.19 6.17 -7.56
C ILE A 189 17.70 6.26 -7.88
N CYS A 190 17.01 5.12 -8.01
CA CYS A 190 15.59 5.08 -8.34
C CYS A 190 14.75 5.79 -7.27
N THR A 191 13.97 6.80 -7.67
CA THR A 191 13.10 7.56 -6.75
C THR A 191 11.74 6.91 -6.50
N GLY A 192 11.38 5.89 -7.27
CA GLY A 192 10.04 5.30 -7.22
C GLY A 192 8.94 6.16 -7.87
N CYS A 193 9.26 7.02 -8.85
CA CYS A 193 8.26 7.90 -9.47
C CYS A 193 7.12 7.18 -10.20
N GLY A 194 7.31 5.92 -10.64
CA GLY A 194 6.25 5.12 -11.28
C GLY A 194 6.21 5.19 -12.81
N THR A 195 6.96 6.08 -13.46
CA THR A 195 6.82 6.28 -14.92
C THR A 195 7.09 5.01 -15.72
N CYS A 196 8.03 4.17 -15.29
CA CYS A 196 8.33 2.89 -15.93
C CYS A 196 7.20 1.87 -15.84
N GLU A 197 6.46 1.84 -14.73
CA GLU A 197 5.32 0.94 -14.52
C GLU A 197 4.13 1.37 -15.38
N LYS A 198 3.80 2.67 -15.40
CA LYS A 198 2.72 3.23 -16.22
C LYS A 198 2.89 2.89 -17.70
N HIS A 199 4.10 3.02 -18.21
CA HIS A 199 4.40 2.85 -19.64
C HIS A 199 4.81 1.42 -20.02
N CYS A 200 4.83 0.48 -19.08
CA CYS A 200 4.99 -0.92 -19.43
C CYS A 200 3.86 -1.33 -20.40
N VAL A 201 4.24 -1.85 -21.57
CA VAL A 201 3.30 -2.17 -22.66
C VAL A 201 2.45 -3.41 -22.41
N LEU A 202 2.79 -4.18 -21.37
CA LEU A 202 2.00 -5.34 -20.95
C LEU A 202 0.74 -4.88 -20.20
N SER A 203 -0.31 -5.70 -20.19
CA SER A 203 -1.55 -5.40 -19.45
C SER A 203 -1.28 -5.29 -17.95
N GLU A 204 -0.57 -6.28 -17.42
CA GLU A 204 0.04 -6.27 -16.08
C GLU A 204 1.53 -5.98 -16.23
N ALA A 205 2.00 -4.95 -15.52
CA ALA A 205 3.37 -4.47 -15.70
C ALA A 205 4.39 -5.48 -15.14
N ALA A 206 5.36 -5.88 -15.97
CA ALA A 206 6.48 -6.72 -15.52
C ALA A 206 7.47 -5.95 -14.63
N ILE A 207 7.47 -4.62 -14.71
CA ILE A 207 8.21 -3.71 -13.82
C ILE A 207 7.20 -2.90 -13.01
N ARG A 208 7.29 -2.97 -11.69
CA ARG A 208 6.35 -2.34 -10.76
C ARG A 208 7.11 -1.53 -9.73
N VAL A 209 6.52 -0.45 -9.25
CA VAL A 209 7.07 0.33 -8.15
C VAL A 209 6.44 -0.12 -6.86
N LEU A 210 7.30 -0.45 -5.89
CA LEU A 210 6.92 -0.92 -4.57
C LEU A 210 7.54 0.00 -3.52
N PRO A 211 6.93 0.13 -2.33
CA PRO A 211 7.61 0.66 -1.16
C PRO A 211 8.95 -0.05 -0.95
N ARG A 212 9.99 0.68 -0.57
CA ARG A 212 11.37 0.15 -0.53
C ARG A 212 11.51 -1.08 0.36
N GLU A 213 10.81 -1.10 1.48
CA GLU A 213 10.80 -2.24 2.41
C GLU A 213 10.21 -3.52 1.80
N LEU A 214 9.32 -3.40 0.80
CA LEU A 214 8.75 -4.53 0.07
C LEU A 214 9.55 -4.87 -1.19
N GLY A 215 10.15 -3.86 -1.83
CA GLY A 215 10.89 -4.03 -3.08
C GLY A 215 12.34 -4.48 -2.91
N LEU A 216 12.98 -4.23 -1.76
CA LEU A 216 14.39 -4.52 -1.52
C LEU A 216 14.59 -5.57 -0.44
N GLY A 217 15.56 -6.46 -0.67
CA GLY A 217 16.07 -7.34 0.38
C GLY A 217 16.97 -6.56 1.35
N LEU A 218 16.82 -6.82 2.64
CA LEU A 218 17.74 -6.30 3.66
C LEU A 218 18.95 -7.23 3.79
N SER A 219 20.15 -6.64 3.81
CA SER A 219 21.37 -7.40 4.13
C SER A 219 21.37 -7.78 5.60
N GLY A 220 21.55 -9.07 5.89
CA GLY A 220 21.56 -9.58 7.27
C GLY A 220 21.27 -11.06 7.33
N ARG A 221 21.42 -11.65 8.51
CA ARG A 221 21.04 -13.05 8.74
C ARG A 221 19.54 -13.10 8.97
N ASN A 222 18.84 -13.91 8.18
CA ASN A 222 17.47 -14.29 8.52
C ASN A 222 17.48 -15.10 9.85
N ALA A 223 16.30 -15.30 10.44
CA ALA A 223 16.16 -16.04 11.71
C ALA A 223 16.72 -17.47 11.67
N VAL A 224 16.91 -18.03 10.46
CA VAL A 224 17.42 -19.39 10.21
C VAL A 224 18.96 -19.41 10.09
N GLY A 225 19.62 -18.25 10.01
CA GLY A 225 21.07 -18.11 10.23
C GLY A 225 21.95 -18.90 9.26
N ARG A 226 21.70 -18.83 7.94
CA ARG A 226 22.68 -19.30 6.94
C ARG A 226 23.11 -18.16 6.04
N SER A 227 24.41 -17.86 6.12
CA SER A 227 25.19 -16.97 5.24
C SER A 227 25.53 -17.64 3.93
#